data_AF-A0A6V7XJK9-F1
#
_entry.id   AF-A0A6V7XJK9-F1
#
_cell.length_a   1.000
_cell.length_b   1.000
_cell.length_c   1.000
_cell.angle_alpha   90.00
_cell.angle_beta   90.00
_cell.angle_gamma   90.00
#
_symmetry.space_group_name_H-M   'P 1'
#
loop_
_entity.id
_entity.type
_entity.pdbx_description
1 polymer ?
#
loop_
_entity_poly.entity_id
_entity_poly.type
_entity_poly.pdbx_seq_one_letter_code
_entity_poly.pdbx_strand_id
1 'polypeptide(L)'
;MPVSKALSCMKKLLLSLLNQYGREKNVGSQFRSVVEKIRIPSVKYIAFDFHRHCQSLNWKRLSYLKEEIMPDIRQFGFFSTHLSIQGDFWIEANPENRQYQNGFIRTNCME
;
A
#
# COMPACT_ATOMS: atom_id res chain seq x y z
N MET A 1 13.33 3.70 -19.35
CA MET A 1 13.92 3.88 -18.00
C MET A 1 14.03 2.52 -17.33
N PRO A 2 15.14 2.15 -16.69
CA PRO A 2 15.24 0.86 -16.00
C PRO A 2 14.24 0.82 -14.83
N VAL A 3 13.55 -0.31 -14.68
CA VAL A 3 12.46 -0.55 -13.70
C VAL A 3 12.85 -0.20 -12.26
N SER A 4 14.14 -0.34 -11.92
CA SER A 4 14.71 0.00 -10.61
C SER A 4 14.65 1.49 -10.25
N LYS A 5 14.77 2.40 -11.22
CA LYS A 5 14.65 3.86 -10.99
C LYS A 5 13.19 4.29 -10.82
N ALA A 6 12.24 3.61 -11.47
CA ALA A 6 10.81 3.90 -11.33
C ALA A 6 10.26 3.50 -9.95
N LEU A 7 10.75 2.39 -9.37
CA LEU A 7 10.40 1.99 -8.00
C LEU A 7 10.90 2.99 -6.93
N SER A 8 11.98 3.73 -7.21
CA SER A 8 12.52 4.73 -6.30
C SER A 8 11.57 5.92 -6.12
N CYS A 9 10.95 6.42 -7.20
CA CYS A 9 10.09 7.61 -7.17
C CYS A 9 8.63 7.37 -6.78
N MET A 10 8.13 6.13 -6.87
CA MET A 10 6.75 5.81 -6.47
C MET A 10 6.53 5.98 -4.96
N LYS A 11 5.33 6.40 -4.58
CA LYS A 11 4.90 6.48 -3.18
C LYS A 11 4.69 5.07 -2.61
N LYS A 12 5.03 4.90 -1.34
CA LYS A 12 5.02 3.59 -0.67
C LYS A 12 4.33 3.76 0.68
N LEU A 13 3.29 2.97 0.91
CA LEU A 13 2.73 2.81 2.25
C LEU A 13 3.15 1.46 2.79
N LEU A 14 3.93 1.46 3.86
CA LEU A 14 4.31 0.27 4.61
C LEU A 14 3.27 0.05 5.71
N LEU A 15 2.44 -0.98 5.55
CA LEU A 15 1.38 -1.32 6.50
C LEU A 15 1.82 -2.55 7.31
N SER A 16 2.09 -2.35 8.59
CA SER A 16 2.49 -3.40 9.51
C SER A 16 1.31 -3.90 10.33
N LEU A 17 0.99 -5.18 10.19
CA LEU A 17 -0.14 -5.83 10.89
C LEU A 17 0.26 -6.54 12.18
N LEU A 18 1.48 -6.28 12.64
CA LEU A 18 2.09 -6.92 13.80
C LEU A 18 1.37 -6.58 15.10
N ASN A 19 1.31 -7.58 15.97
CA ASN A 19 0.89 -7.42 17.35
C ASN A 19 1.82 -6.48 18.10
N GLN A 20 1.24 -5.55 18.86
CA GLN A 20 2.00 -4.63 19.71
C GLN A 20 2.35 -5.24 21.07
N TYR A 21 2.21 -6.56 21.20
CA TYR A 21 2.50 -7.36 22.38
C TYR A 21 3.39 -8.56 22.03
N GLY A 22 4.01 -9.16 23.04
CA GLY A 22 4.81 -10.38 22.86
C GLY A 22 6.00 -10.21 21.92
N ARG A 23 6.34 -11.28 21.19
CA ARG A 23 7.54 -11.37 20.34
C ARG A 23 7.50 -10.40 19.16
N GLU A 24 6.33 -10.17 18.59
CA GLU A 24 6.15 -9.30 17.42
C GLU A 24 6.40 -7.82 17.73
N LYS A 25 6.10 -7.37 18.95
CA LYS A 25 6.34 -5.98 19.38
C LYS A 25 7.80 -5.56 19.16
N ASN A 26 8.73 -6.44 19.51
CA ASN A 26 10.16 -6.15 19.39
C ASN A 26 10.56 -5.97 17.92
N VAL A 27 10.12 -6.86 17.03
CA VAL A 27 10.39 -6.75 15.59
C VAL A 27 9.71 -5.53 14.99
N GLY A 28 8.45 -5.27 15.33
CA GLY A 28 7.70 -4.10 14.84
C GLY A 28 8.31 -2.78 15.29
N SER A 29 8.79 -2.68 16.54
CA SER A 29 9.46 -1.48 17.05
C SER A 29 10.81 -1.23 16.39
N GLN A 30 11.61 -2.28 16.13
CA GLN A 30 12.85 -2.16 15.38
C GLN A 30 12.59 -1.73 13.93
N PHE A 31 11.61 -2.34 13.27
CA PHE A 31 11.23 -1.98 11.91
C PHE A 31 10.78 -0.51 11.82
N ARG A 32 9.92 -0.07 12.75
CA ARG A 32 9.50 1.33 12.87
C ARG A 32 10.72 2.26 13.05
N SER A 33 11.62 1.93 13.97
CA SER A 33 12.82 2.71 14.23
C SER A 33 13.69 2.86 12.97
N VAL A 34 13.86 1.78 12.20
CA VAL A 34 14.61 1.81 10.94
C VAL A 34 13.94 2.72 9.92
N VAL A 35 12.62 2.59 9.71
CA VAL A 35 11.89 3.43 8.75
C VAL A 35 11.97 4.92 9.14
N GLU A 36 11.78 5.23 10.42
CA GLU A 36 11.87 6.60 10.95
C GLU A 36 13.30 7.18 10.90
N LYS A 37 14.34 6.34 10.99
CA LYS A 37 15.75 6.75 10.85
C LYS A 37 16.14 7.04 9.41
N ILE A 38 15.71 6.20 8.46
CA ILE A 38 16.07 6.37 7.05
C ILE A 38 15.35 7.59 6.44
N ARG A 39 14.15 7.94 6.94
CA ARG A 39 13.39 9.15 6.53
C ARG A 39 13.22 9.27 5.01
N ILE A 40 12.82 8.19 4.35
CA ILE A 40 12.54 8.23 2.91
C ILE A 40 11.27 9.07 2.68
N PRO A 41 11.34 10.22 1.98
CA PRO A 41 10.18 11.13 1.87
C PRO A 41 8.96 10.50 1.17
N SER A 42 9.19 9.51 0.30
CA SER A 42 8.13 8.80 -0.43
C SER A 42 7.51 7.64 0.36
N VAL A 43 7.92 7.42 1.62
CA VAL A 43 7.49 6.28 2.44
C VAL A 43 6.65 6.77 3.62
N LYS A 44 5.42 6.26 3.70
CA LYS A 44 4.56 6.34 4.87
C LYS A 44 4.57 5.00 5.59
N TYR A 45 4.53 5.00 6.92
CA TYR A 45 4.45 3.79 7.74
C TYR A 45 3.23 3.86 8.65
N ILE A 46 2.43 2.78 8.67
CA ILE A 46 1.28 2.58 9.55
C ILE A 46 1.47 1.24 10.26
N ALA A 47 1.26 1.21 11.57
CA ALA A 47 1.24 -0.02 12.36
C ALA A 47 -0.18 -0.23 12.92
N PHE A 48 -0.80 -1.35 12.57
CA PHE A 48 -2.16 -1.69 12.95
C PHE A 48 -2.19 -3.03 13.70
N ASP A 49 -2.70 -3.01 14.92
CA ASP A 49 -2.80 -4.19 15.78
C ASP A 49 -4.21 -4.80 15.70
N PHE A 50 -4.34 -5.90 14.95
CA PHE A 50 -5.60 -6.62 14.79
C PHE A 50 -6.11 -7.25 16.08
N HIS A 51 -5.26 -7.68 17.01
CA HIS A 51 -5.73 -8.37 18.21
C HIS A 51 -6.25 -7.39 19.27
N ARG A 52 -5.66 -6.20 19.32
CA ARG A 52 -6.15 -5.09 20.15
C ARG A 52 -7.40 -4.46 19.54
N HIS A 53 -7.43 -4.31 18.21
CA HIS A 53 -8.53 -3.62 17.55
C HIS A 53 -9.65 -4.59 17.21
N CYS A 54 -9.45 -5.77 16.68
CA CYS A 54 -10.52 -6.65 16.21
C CYS A 54 -10.85 -7.82 17.15
N GLN A 55 -10.91 -7.60 18.47
CA GLN A 55 -11.46 -8.60 19.40
C GLN A 55 -12.82 -9.09 18.88
N SER A 56 -12.94 -10.40 18.66
CA SER A 56 -14.12 -11.09 18.09
C SER A 56 -14.41 -10.87 16.59
N LEU A 57 -13.41 -10.62 15.74
CA LEU A 57 -13.58 -10.44 14.28
C LEU A 57 -14.56 -9.31 13.91
N ASN A 58 -14.64 -8.28 14.75
CA ASN A 58 -15.55 -7.17 14.54
C ASN A 58 -15.12 -6.30 13.35
N TRP A 59 -15.73 -6.56 12.19
CA TRP A 59 -15.46 -5.89 10.91
C TRP A 59 -15.64 -4.36 10.97
N LYS A 60 -16.40 -3.82 11.95
CA LYS A 60 -16.50 -2.37 12.17
C LYS A 60 -15.15 -1.72 12.45
N ARG A 61 -14.20 -2.45 13.04
CA ARG A 61 -12.89 -1.89 13.38
C ARG A 61 -11.87 -2.03 12.24
N LEU A 62 -12.13 -2.91 11.26
CA LEU A 62 -11.46 -2.90 9.96
C LEU A 62 -11.80 -1.63 9.14
N SER A 63 -13.00 -1.07 9.34
CA SER A 63 -13.37 0.20 8.72
C SER A 63 -12.42 1.34 9.11
N TYR A 64 -11.87 1.35 10.33
CA TYR A 64 -10.89 2.37 10.73
C TYR A 64 -9.60 2.27 9.92
N LEU A 65 -9.04 1.08 9.78
CA LEU A 65 -7.85 0.88 8.94
C LEU A 65 -8.15 1.26 7.48
N LYS A 66 -9.32 0.86 6.96
CA LYS A 66 -9.76 1.23 5.62
C LYS A 66 -9.81 2.74 5.47
N GLU A 67 -10.45 3.45 6.39
CA GLU A 67 -10.56 4.92 6.38
C GLU A 67 -9.19 5.60 6.46
N GLU A 68 -8.27 5.04 7.25
CA GLU A 68 -6.90 5.55 7.40
C GLU A 68 -6.08 5.44 6.10
N ILE A 69 -6.21 4.32 5.38
CA ILE A 69 -5.43 4.07 4.15
C ILE A 69 -6.14 4.51 2.87
N MET A 70 -7.46 4.79 2.91
CA MET A 70 -8.24 5.15 1.72
C MET A 70 -7.70 6.39 0.98
N PRO A 71 -7.22 7.46 1.67
CA PRO A 71 -6.59 8.58 0.99
C PRO A 71 -5.35 8.17 0.19
N ASP A 72 -4.53 7.27 0.74
CA ASP A 72 -3.34 6.73 0.06
C ASP A 72 -3.74 5.87 -1.14
N ILE A 73 -4.74 4.99 -1.00
CA ILE A 73 -5.27 4.18 -2.11
C ILE A 73 -5.74 5.06 -3.26
N ARG A 74 -6.53 6.11 -2.97
CA ARG A 74 -7.01 7.06 -3.98
C ARG A 74 -5.87 7.82 -4.64
N GLN A 75 -4.88 8.22 -3.86
CA GLN A 75 -3.70 8.93 -4.37
C GLN A 75 -2.80 8.05 -5.22
N PHE A 76 -2.63 6.78 -4.84
CA PHE A 76 -1.80 5.82 -5.56
C PHE A 76 -2.46 5.41 -6.87
N GLY A 77 -3.79 5.34 -6.88
CA GLY A 77 -4.56 4.98 -8.07
C GLY A 77 -4.25 3.57 -8.56
N PHE A 78 -4.65 3.30 -9.79
CA PHE A 78 -4.42 2.03 -10.47
C PHE A 78 -4.13 2.29 -11.94
N PHE A 79 -3.52 1.30 -12.60
CA PHE A 79 -3.36 1.36 -14.04
C PHE A 79 -4.71 1.10 -14.72
N SER A 80 -5.08 1.96 -15.67
CA SER A 80 -6.30 1.79 -16.46
C SER A 80 -6.08 2.33 -17.86
N THR A 81 -6.57 1.62 -18.86
CA THR A 81 -6.58 2.08 -20.25
C THR A 81 -7.86 1.65 -20.96
N HIS A 82 -8.25 2.39 -21.98
CA HIS A 82 -9.43 2.09 -22.79
C HIS A 82 -9.05 1.21 -23.97
N LEU A 83 -9.73 0.08 -24.13
CA LEU A 83 -9.53 -0.82 -25.25
C LEU A 83 -10.68 -0.68 -26.25
N SER A 84 -10.37 -0.76 -27.54
CA SER A 84 -11.34 -0.86 -28.63
C SER A 84 -11.03 -2.07 -29.50
N ILE A 85 -11.99 -2.47 -30.31
CA ILE A 85 -11.84 -3.57 -31.26
C ILE A 85 -11.53 -2.97 -32.63
N GLN A 86 -10.47 -3.46 -33.27
CA GLN A 86 -10.16 -3.20 -34.67
C GLN A 86 -10.01 -4.53 -35.41
N GLY A 87 -11.03 -4.91 -36.18
CA GLY A 87 -11.14 -6.25 -36.74
C GLY A 87 -11.30 -7.29 -35.62
N ASP A 88 -10.42 -8.28 -35.58
CA ASP A 88 -10.42 -9.33 -34.55
C ASP A 88 -9.48 -9.02 -33.36
N PHE A 89 -8.85 -7.84 -33.32
CA PHE A 89 -7.85 -7.49 -32.31
C PHE A 89 -8.36 -6.42 -31.33
N TRP A 90 -7.99 -6.58 -30.05
CA TRP A 90 -8.10 -5.53 -29.04
C TRP A 90 -6.90 -4.59 -29.15
N ILE A 91 -7.18 -3.31 -29.32
CA ILE A 91 -6.18 -2.26 -29.42
C ILE A 91 -6.46 -1.18 -28.37
N GLU A 92 -5.42 -0.47 -27.97
CA GLU A 92 -5.56 0.68 -27.07
C GLU A 92 -6.20 1.84 -27.83
N ALA A 93 -7.41 2.25 -27.40
CA ALA A 93 -8.22 3.23 -28.12
C ALA A 93 -7.73 4.67 -27.90
N ASN A 94 -7.13 4.93 -26.74
CA ASN A 94 -6.66 6.25 -26.36
C ASN A 94 -5.45 6.12 -25.40
N PRO A 95 -4.24 5.90 -25.95
CA PRO A 95 -3.04 5.70 -25.15
C PRO A 95 -2.65 6.94 -24.31
N GLU A 96 -3.05 8.14 -24.73
CA GLU A 96 -2.75 9.39 -24.04
C GLU A 96 -3.58 9.57 -22.76
N ASN A 97 -4.77 8.98 -22.67
CA ASN A 97 -5.66 9.05 -21.51
C ASN A 97 -5.51 7.88 -20.53
N ARG A 98 -4.44 7.08 -20.66
CA ARG A 98 -4.18 6.00 -19.71
C ARG A 98 -3.89 6.55 -18.31
N GLN A 99 -4.44 5.88 -17.31
CA GLN A 99 -4.13 6.13 -15.91
C GLN A 99 -2.97 5.25 -15.48
N TYR A 100 -2.12 5.79 -14.62
CA TYR A 100 -0.99 5.07 -14.05
C TYR A 100 -1.15 4.90 -12.55
N GLN A 101 -0.66 3.77 -12.07
CA GLN A 101 -0.42 3.57 -10.66
C GLN A 101 0.82 4.38 -10.22
N ASN A 102 0.64 5.23 -9.21
CA ASN A 102 1.65 6.16 -8.70
C ASN A 102 2.24 5.72 -7.34
N GLY A 103 1.75 4.62 -6.78
CA GLY A 103 2.24 4.07 -5.53
C GLY A 103 1.70 2.69 -5.20
N PHE A 104 2.23 2.09 -4.14
CA PHE A 104 1.81 0.77 -3.69
C PHE A 104 1.77 0.68 -2.17
N ILE A 105 0.95 -0.25 -1.68
CA ILE A 105 0.89 -0.62 -0.27
C ILE A 105 1.63 -1.95 -0.12
N ARG A 106 2.62 -1.99 0.76
CA ARG A 106 3.32 -3.21 1.13
C ARG A 106 2.91 -3.59 2.54
N THR A 107 2.25 -4.73 2.68
CA THR A 107 1.86 -5.28 3.97
C THR A 107 2.95 -6.21 4.51
N ASN A 108 3.06 -6.29 5.83
CA ASN A 108 3.69 -7.41 6.50
C ASN A 108 2.79 -7.92 7.64
N CYS A 109 2.97 -9.19 7.99
CA CYS A 109 2.31 -9.85 9.09
C CYS A 109 3.31 -10.88 9.66
N MET A 110 3.17 -11.21 10.95
CA MET A 110 3.85 -12.36 11.55
C MET A 110 2.83 -13.17 12.34
N GLU A 111 3.15 -14.46 12.52
CA GLU A 111 2.29 -15.47 13.15
C GLU A 111 2.04 -15.25 14.64
#